data_AF-A0A947BYK2-F1
#
_entry.id   AF-A0A947BYK2-F1
#
_cell.length_a   1.000
_cell.length_b   1.000
_cell.length_c   1.000
_cell.angle_alpha   90.00
_cell.angle_beta   90.00
_cell.angle_gamma   90.00
#
_symmetry.space_group_name_H-M   'P 1'
#
loop_
_entity.id
_entity.type
_entity.pdbx_description
1 polymer ?
#
loop_
_entity_poly.entity_id
_entity_poly.type
_entity_poly.pdbx_seq_one_letter_code
_entity_poly.pdbx_strand_id
1 'polypeptide(L)'
;MSLREKLRVIVVDDMSTSRGLITQALDSIGIKNVATAGDGKSALATITKSPVHLVISDYNMPEMDGLHLLHYLRNTPATQKVGFLLITGR
;
A
#
# COMPACT_ATOMS: atom_id res chain seq x y z
N MET A 1 18.49 -14.33 6.81
CA MET A 1 17.66 -13.20 6.34
C MET A 1 16.28 -13.36 6.92
N SER A 2 15.87 -12.45 7.81
CA SER A 2 14.56 -12.51 8.43
C SER A 2 13.46 -12.20 7.40
N LEU A 3 12.30 -12.86 7.50
CA LEU A 3 11.14 -12.63 6.62
C LEU A 3 10.76 -11.13 6.54
N ARG A 4 10.98 -10.43 7.66
CA ARG A 4 10.74 -8.99 7.87
C ARG A 4 11.54 -8.08 6.95
N GLU A 5 12.74 -8.50 6.54
CA GLU A 5 13.62 -7.74 5.65
C GLU A 5 13.24 -7.90 4.17
N LYS A 6 12.49 -8.97 3.83
CA LYS A 6 12.02 -9.26 2.47
C LYS A 6 10.60 -8.73 2.22
N LEU A 7 9.82 -8.51 3.27
CA LEU A 7 8.48 -7.94 3.18
C LEU A 7 8.56 -6.52 2.66
N ARG A 8 7.85 -6.26 1.57
CA ARG A 8 7.73 -4.95 0.93
C ARG A 8 6.29 -4.50 1.04
N VAL A 9 6.07 -3.36 1.66
CA VAL A 9 4.74 -2.80 1.92
C VAL A 9 4.63 -1.47 1.18
N ILE A 10 3.46 -1.16 0.63
CA ILE A 10 3.17 0.18 0.11
C ILE A 10 1.98 0.78 0.88
N VAL A 11 2.12 2.02 1.31
CA VAL A 11 1.08 2.81 1.97
C VAL A 11 0.56 3.86 0.98
N VAL A 12 -0.74 3.85 0.74
CA VAL A 12 -1.44 4.68 -0.23
C VAL A 12 -2.47 5.52 0.53
N ASP A 13 -2.21 6.82 0.61
CA ASP A 13 -3.01 7.74 1.41
C ASP A 13 -2.80 9.15 0.88
N ASP A 14 -3.85 9.91 0.61
CA ASP A 14 -3.76 11.29 0.12
C ASP A 14 -3.25 12.24 1.21
N MET A 15 -3.50 11.93 2.47
CA MET A 15 -3.02 12.69 3.62
C MET A 15 -1.61 12.25 4.04
N SER A 16 -0.66 13.18 3.98
CA SER A 16 0.73 12.94 4.41
C SER A 16 0.84 12.54 5.89
N THR A 17 -0.03 13.07 6.76
CA THR A 17 -0.08 12.76 8.19
C THR A 17 -0.40 11.29 8.45
N SER A 18 -1.49 10.77 7.88
CA SER A 18 -1.90 9.37 8.01
C SER A 18 -0.83 8.42 7.48
N ARG A 19 -0.25 8.77 6.32
CA ARG A 19 0.87 8.04 5.72
C ARG A 19 2.08 7.96 6.63
N GLY A 20 2.42 9.06 7.31
CA GLY A 20 3.51 9.12 8.27
C GLY A 20 3.27 8.23 9.49
N LEU A 21 2.05 8.25 10.05
CA LEU A 21 1.66 7.41 11.18
C LEU A 21 1.77 5.92 10.84
N ILE A 22 1.25 5.50 9.69
CA ILE A 22 1.32 4.10 9.24
C ILE A 22 2.77 3.69 9.01
N THR A 23 3.58 4.54 8.40
CA THR A 23 5.00 4.25 8.14
C THR A 23 5.78 4.09 9.45
N GLN A 24 5.55 4.94 10.44
CA GLN A 24 6.16 4.81 11.78
C GLN A 24 5.72 3.54 12.50
N ALA A 25 4.44 3.17 12.38
CA ALA A 25 3.93 1.92 12.94
C ALA A 25 4.61 0.69 12.30
N LEU A 26 4.78 0.69 10.97
CA LEU A 26 5.47 -0.38 10.24
C LEU A 26 6.95 -0.49 10.62
N ASP A 27 7.63 0.66 10.76
CA ASP A 27 9.03 0.71 11.21
C ASP A 27 9.18 0.13 12.64
N SER A 28 8.27 0.48 13.54
CA SER A 28 8.22 -0.05 14.91
C SER A 28 8.04 -1.57 14.98
N ILE A 29 7.38 -2.17 13.99
CA ILE A 29 7.21 -3.64 13.85
C ILE A 29 8.45 -4.30 13.22
N GLY A 30 9.39 -3.50 12.70
CA GLY A 30 10.63 -3.93 12.08
C GLY A 30 10.52 -4.14 10.56
N ILE A 31 9.52 -3.56 9.90
CA ILE A 31 9.36 -3.58 8.44
C ILE A 31 10.08 -2.34 7.88
N LYS A 32 11.24 -2.54 7.25
CA LYS A 32 12.06 -1.45 6.71
C LYS A 32 11.74 -1.10 5.26
N ASN A 33 11.21 -2.04 4.49
CA ASN A 33 10.91 -1.86 3.06
C ASN A 33 9.49 -1.34 2.87
N VAL A 34 9.27 -0.08 3.20
CA VAL A 34 7.98 0.60 3.03
C VAL A 34 8.08 1.64 1.90
N ALA A 35 7.17 1.56 0.94
CA ALA A 35 6.96 2.57 -0.08
C ALA A 35 5.71 3.38 0.24
N THR A 36 5.65 4.60 -0.27
CA THR A 36 4.52 5.52 -0.02
C THR A 36 4.02 6.10 -1.33
N ALA A 37 2.71 6.19 -1.50
CA ALA A 37 2.04 6.83 -2.62
C ALA A 37 0.96 7.79 -2.11
N GLY A 38 0.77 8.92 -2.80
CA GLY A 38 -0.28 9.88 -2.48
C GLY A 38 -1.62 9.63 -3.17
N ASP A 39 -1.64 8.67 -4.10
CA ASP A 39 -2.79 8.39 -4.94
C ASP A 39 -2.72 6.96 -5.48
N GLY A 40 -3.88 6.44 -5.88
CA GLY A 40 -4.01 5.09 -6.41
C GLY A 40 -3.23 4.83 -7.71
N LYS A 41 -3.03 5.84 -8.58
CA LYS A 41 -2.30 5.67 -9.85
C LYS A 41 -0.80 5.53 -9.61
N SER A 42 -0.23 6.39 -8.76
CA SER A 42 1.16 6.32 -8.31
C SER A 42 1.44 5.01 -7.58
N ALA A 43 0.48 4.54 -6.79
CA ALA A 43 0.56 3.22 -6.15
C ALA A 43 0.63 2.11 -7.19
N LEU A 44 -0.27 2.08 -8.18
CA LEU A 44 -0.24 1.10 -9.27
C LEU A 44 1.08 1.13 -10.02
N ALA A 45 1.56 2.30 -10.43
CA ALA A 45 2.83 2.44 -11.13
C ALA A 45 4.02 1.88 -10.31
N THR A 46 4.00 2.09 -9.00
CA THR A 46 5.01 1.57 -8.08
C THR A 46 4.91 0.05 -7.95
N ILE A 47 3.71 -0.49 -7.79
CA ILE A 47 3.45 -1.93 -7.65
C ILE A 47 3.83 -2.68 -8.95
N THR A 48 3.55 -2.09 -10.12
CA THR A 48 3.92 -2.65 -11.42
C THR A 48 5.43 -2.65 -11.64
N LYS A 49 6.14 -1.59 -11.24
CA LYS A 49 7.61 -1.55 -11.31
C LYS A 49 8.28 -2.44 -10.28
N SER A 50 7.66 -2.61 -9.12
CA SER A 50 8.25 -3.26 -7.97
C SER A 50 7.20 -4.07 -7.23
N PRO A 51 7.22 -5.42 -7.35
CA PRO A 51 6.25 -6.25 -6.68
C PRO A 51 6.31 -6.04 -5.16
N VAL A 52 5.14 -5.84 -4.57
CA VAL A 52 4.96 -5.65 -3.13
C VAL A 52 4.19 -6.85 -2.55
N HIS A 53 4.28 -7.05 -1.25
CA HIS A 53 3.60 -8.14 -0.55
C HIS A 53 2.31 -7.67 0.13
N LEU A 54 2.26 -6.40 0.52
CA LEU A 54 1.12 -5.79 1.19
C LEU A 54 0.87 -4.38 0.64
N VAL A 55 -0.38 -4.08 0.35
CA VAL A 55 -0.87 -2.74 0.02
C VAL A 55 -1.77 -2.28 1.16
N ILE A 56 -1.45 -1.14 1.74
CA ILE A 56 -2.28 -0.45 2.72
C ILE A 56 -2.85 0.76 2.01
N SER A 57 -4.16 0.83 1.85
CA SER A 57 -4.83 1.91 1.12
C SER A 57 -5.92 2.50 1.98
N ASP A 58 -6.00 3.84 2.03
CA ASP A 58 -7.20 4.48 2.54
C ASP A 58 -8.39 4.22 1.61
N TYR A 59 -9.59 4.21 2.18
CA TYR A 59 -10.83 4.09 1.42
C TYR A 59 -11.17 5.40 0.72
N ASN A 60 -10.99 6.53 1.43
CA ASN A 60 -11.62 7.80 1.11
C ASN A 60 -10.67 8.74 0.34
N MET A 61 -10.19 8.26 -0.81
CA MET A 61 -9.31 9.04 -1.68
C MET A 61 -10.11 9.78 -2.77
N PRO A 62 -9.85 11.09 -3.02
CA PRO A 62 -10.64 11.91 -3.93
C PRO A 62 -10.48 11.57 -5.43
N GLU A 63 -9.35 11.00 -5.84
CA GLU A 63 -9.04 10.70 -7.25
C GLU A 63 -9.36 9.25 -7.65
N MET A 64 -9.12 8.29 -6.75
CA MET A 64 -9.25 6.87 -7.04
C MET A 64 -9.48 6.11 -5.75
N ASP A 65 -10.69 5.60 -5.56
CA ASP A 65 -11.07 4.86 -4.37
C ASP A 65 -10.15 3.66 -4.10
N GLY A 66 -9.92 3.36 -2.82
CA GLY A 66 -9.18 2.17 -2.41
C GLY A 66 -9.76 0.87 -2.97
N LEU A 67 -11.08 0.83 -3.21
CA LEU A 67 -11.75 -0.30 -3.87
C LEU A 67 -11.40 -0.43 -5.35
N HIS A 68 -11.29 0.69 -6.08
CA HIS A 68 -10.86 0.67 -7.47
C HIS A 68 -9.44 0.13 -7.56
N LEU A 69 -8.54 0.59 -6.70
CA LEU A 69 -7.17 0.06 -6.58
C LEU A 69 -7.17 -1.46 -6.34
N LEU A 70 -7.96 -1.94 -5.38
CA LEU A 70 -8.11 -3.36 -5.09
C LEU A 70 -8.59 -4.14 -6.32
N HIS A 71 -9.59 -3.62 -7.04
CA HIS A 71 -10.12 -4.26 -8.24
C HIS A 71 -9.04 -4.40 -9.34
N TYR A 72 -8.25 -3.35 -9.58
CA TYR A 72 -7.12 -3.41 -10.52
C TYR A 72 -6.08 -4.45 -10.12
N LEU A 73 -5.73 -4.50 -8.83
CA LEU A 73 -4.73 -5.45 -8.31
C LEU A 73 -5.20 -6.91 -8.41
N ARG A 74 -6.50 -7.17 -8.23
CA ARG A 74 -7.08 -8.52 -8.34
C ARG A 74 -7.23 -8.97 -9.78
N ASN A 75 -7.52 -8.06 -10.71
CA ASN A 75 -7.55 -8.38 -12.14
C ASN A 75 -6.16 -8.58 -12.76
N THR A 76 -5.09 -8.20 -12.06
CA THR A 76 -3.73 -8.35 -12.56
C THR A 76 -3.09 -9.63 -11.98
N PRO A 77 -2.77 -10.66 -12.80
CA PRO A 77 -2.32 -11.96 -12.31
C PRO A 77 -1.04 -11.90 -11.46
N ALA A 78 -0.17 -10.92 -11.74
CA ALA A 78 1.07 -10.68 -11.00
C ALA A 78 0.84 -10.12 -9.58
N THR A 79 -0.26 -9.39 -9.36
CA THR A 79 -0.58 -8.75 -8.08
C THR A 79 -1.78 -9.36 -7.37
N GLN A 80 -2.44 -10.36 -7.99
CA GLN A 80 -3.65 -10.97 -7.45
C GLN A 80 -3.47 -11.57 -6.04
N LYS A 81 -2.25 -11.99 -5.69
CA LYS A 81 -1.92 -12.61 -4.39
C LYS A 81 -1.42 -11.61 -3.35
N VAL A 82 -1.30 -10.33 -3.71
CA VAL A 82 -0.82 -9.29 -2.80
C VAL A 82 -1.84 -9.08 -1.69
N GLY A 83 -1.36 -9.04 -0.44
CA GLY A 83 -2.20 -8.69 0.70
C GLY A 83 -2.72 -7.27 0.53
N PHE A 84 -4.00 -7.04 0.84
CA PHE A 84 -4.59 -5.72 0.74
C PHE A 84 -5.29 -5.40 2.05
N LEU A 85 -4.93 -4.27 2.65
CA LEU A 85 -5.50 -3.75 3.88
C LEU A 85 -6.14 -2.40 3.56
N LEU A 86 -7.46 -2.35 3.65
CA LEU A 86 -8.21 -1.12 3.52
C LEU A 86 -8.29 -0.45 4.89
N ILE A 87 -7.87 0.80 4.96
CA ILE A 87 -8.02 1.66 6.14
C ILE A 87 -9.17 2.63 5.85
N THR A 88 -9.96 2.92 6.87
CA THR A 88 -11.00 3.95 6.80
C THR A 88 -11.14 4.56 8.19
N GLY A 89 -11.17 5.90 8.24
CA GLY A 89 -11.48 6.66 9.45
C GLY A 89 -12.92 7.19 9.39
N ARG A 90 -13.60 7.24 10.54
CA ARG A 90 -14.83 8.03 10.71
C ARG A 90 -14.48 9.47 11.05
#